data_AF-A0A6L4ATK3-F1
#
_entry.id   AF-A0A6L4ATK3-F1
#
_cell.length_a   1.000
_cell.length_b   1.000
_cell.length_c   1.000
_cell.angle_alpha   90.00
_cell.angle_beta   90.00
_cell.angle_gamma   90.00
#
_symmetry.space_group_name_H-M   'P 1'
#
loop_
_entity.id
_entity.type
_entity.pdbx_description
1 polymer ?
#
loop_
_entity_poly.entity_id
_entity_poly.type
_entity_poly.pdbx_seq_one_letter_code
_entity_poly.pdbx_strand_id
1 'polypeptide(L)'
;MSGAAARIEVRLEGGGAGCPSDLAARLSLVPLASLDRLAETLPPGCVLLRLDLPAGTIPGAISYAALADGGSPAACQPGVACPAGECAFPWPAVLRRTAAATVVLAAFESRSAAPRSAALSVEPAP
;
A
#
# COMPACT_ATOMS: atom_id res chain seq x y z
N MET A 1 -16.46 3.81 -20.86
CA MET A 1 -16.75 4.29 -19.48
C MET A 1 -15.42 4.50 -18.82
N SER A 2 -15.02 5.76 -18.57
CA SER A 2 -13.80 6.06 -17.83
C SER A 2 -14.03 5.62 -16.38
N GLY A 3 -13.29 4.63 -15.89
CA GLY A 3 -13.44 4.16 -14.52
C GLY A 3 -13.03 5.26 -13.54
N ALA A 4 -13.74 5.40 -12.42
CA ALA A 4 -13.37 6.35 -11.38
C ALA A 4 -12.03 5.94 -10.73
N ALA A 5 -11.19 6.91 -10.42
CA ALA A 5 -9.98 6.68 -9.63
C ALA A 5 -10.36 6.15 -8.25
N ALA A 6 -9.66 5.12 -7.79
CA ALA A 6 -9.87 4.49 -6.49
C ALA A 6 -8.70 4.82 -5.56
N ARG A 7 -8.98 5.05 -4.28
CA ARG A 7 -7.97 5.43 -3.28
C ARG A 7 -8.25 4.76 -1.94
N ILE A 8 -7.18 4.35 -1.27
CA ILE A 8 -7.20 3.92 0.14
C ILE A 8 -6.12 4.68 0.91
N GLU A 9 -6.40 4.94 2.19
CA GLU A 9 -5.46 5.58 3.10
C GLU A 9 -5.42 4.82 4.43
N VAL A 10 -4.23 4.68 4.99
CA VAL A 10 -4.00 4.02 6.28
C VAL A 10 -3.10 4.91 7.13
N ARG A 11 -3.27 4.84 8.45
CA ARG A 11 -2.42 5.54 9.40
C ARG A 11 -1.67 4.53 10.27
N LEU A 12 -0.34 4.67 10.31
CA LEU A 12 0.51 4.03 11.30
C LEU A 12 0.68 5.01 12.46
N GLU A 13 0.22 4.63 13.65
CA GLU A 13 0.30 5.47 14.86
C GLU A 13 1.72 5.55 15.44
N GLY A 14 2.63 4.68 14.98
CA GLY A 14 4.03 4.67 15.37
C GLY A 14 4.86 3.82 14.42
N GLY A 15 6.16 3.78 14.68
CA GLY A 15 7.14 3.10 13.85
C GLY A 15 7.78 1.92 14.55
N GLY A 16 8.59 1.19 13.81
CA GLY A 16 9.29 0.04 14.37
C GLY A 16 10.03 -0.76 13.30
N ALA A 17 9.97 -2.08 13.45
CA ALA A 17 10.52 -2.98 12.44
C ALA A 17 9.76 -2.79 11.12
N GLY A 18 10.52 -2.51 10.07
CA GLY A 18 9.98 -2.36 8.71
C GLY A 18 9.34 -3.64 8.20
N CYS A 19 8.79 -3.57 7.00
CA CYS A 19 8.10 -4.70 6.41
C CYS A 19 9.07 -5.87 6.13
N PRO A 20 8.64 -7.14 6.34
CA PRO A 20 9.45 -8.29 5.99
C PRO A 20 9.86 -8.26 4.51
N SER A 21 11.13 -8.58 4.21
CA SER A 21 11.67 -8.51 2.85
C SER A 21 10.99 -9.48 1.87
N ASP A 22 10.38 -10.56 2.37
CA ASP A 22 9.63 -11.55 1.60
C ASP A 22 8.14 -11.21 1.47
N LEU A 23 7.66 -10.12 2.09
CA LEU A 23 6.24 -9.79 2.11
C LEU A 23 5.64 -9.62 0.71
N ALA A 24 6.36 -8.97 -0.21
CA ALA A 24 5.90 -8.82 -1.60
C ALA A 24 5.61 -10.18 -2.26
N ALA A 25 6.49 -11.16 -2.05
CA ALA A 25 6.32 -12.53 -2.56
C ALA A 25 5.17 -13.24 -1.84
N ARG A 26 5.00 -13.04 -0.53
CA ARG A 26 3.87 -13.60 0.22
C ARG A 26 2.54 -13.03 -0.29
N LEU A 27 2.45 -11.73 -0.56
CA LEU A 27 1.24 -11.08 -1.06
C LEU A 27 0.79 -11.63 -2.41
N SER A 28 1.73 -12.03 -3.28
CA SER A 28 1.41 -12.62 -4.59
C SER A 28 0.94 -14.08 -4.49
N LEU A 29 1.38 -14.83 -3.48
CA LEU A 29 1.14 -16.27 -3.34
C LEU A 29 -0.04 -16.61 -2.41
N VAL A 30 -0.18 -15.91 -1.28
CA VAL A 30 -1.17 -16.22 -0.25
C VAL A 30 -2.60 -16.06 -0.80
N PRO A 31 -3.60 -16.88 -0.44
CA PRO A 31 -4.98 -16.67 -0.89
C PRO A 31 -5.52 -15.29 -0.49
N LEU A 32 -6.35 -14.66 -1.33
CA LEU A 32 -6.91 -13.33 -1.04
C LEU A 32 -7.68 -13.30 0.29
N ALA A 33 -8.43 -14.36 0.60
CA ALA A 33 -9.16 -14.50 1.86
C ALA A 33 -8.27 -14.61 3.11
N SER A 34 -6.96 -14.79 2.93
CA SER A 34 -5.97 -14.87 4.02
C SER A 34 -5.14 -13.60 4.17
N LEU A 35 -5.39 -12.56 3.35
CA LEU A 35 -4.65 -11.30 3.42
C LEU A 35 -4.87 -10.55 4.73
N ASP A 36 -6.08 -10.58 5.28
CA ASP A 36 -6.39 -9.86 6.52
C ASP A 36 -5.62 -10.48 7.69
N ARG A 37 -5.58 -11.82 7.78
CA ARG A 37 -4.74 -12.55 8.74
C ARG A 37 -3.25 -12.29 8.52
N LEU A 38 -2.80 -12.18 7.27
CA LEU A 38 -1.41 -11.82 6.98
C LEU A 38 -1.09 -10.41 7.49
N ALA A 39 -1.99 -9.44 7.30
CA ALA A 39 -1.83 -8.08 7.77
C ALA A 39 -1.72 -7.99 9.31
N GLU A 40 -2.49 -8.81 10.03
CA GLU A 40 -2.41 -8.91 11.51
C GLU A 40 -1.06 -9.43 12.02
N THR A 41 -0.30 -10.16 11.19
CA THR A 41 1.02 -10.70 11.56
C THR A 41 2.19 -9.75 11.24
N LEU A 42 1.90 -8.58 10.67
CA LEU A 42 2.95 -7.63 10.30
C LEU A 42 3.61 -7.01 11.53
N PRO A 43 4.92 -6.74 11.47
CA PRO A 43 5.63 -6.13 12.57
C PRO A 43 5.14 -4.70 12.84
N PRO A 44 5.33 -4.20 14.08
CA PRO A 44 5.06 -2.80 14.39
C PRO A 44 5.89 -1.89 13.49
N GLY A 45 5.24 -0.97 12.78
CA GLY A 45 5.89 -0.13 11.76
C GLY A 45 5.73 -0.62 10.32
N CYS A 46 5.00 -1.72 10.08
CA CYS A 46 4.58 -2.16 8.74
C CYS A 46 3.05 -2.26 8.66
N VAL A 47 2.47 -1.77 7.56
CA VAL A 47 1.03 -1.90 7.28
C VAL A 47 0.80 -2.28 5.83
N LEU A 48 -0.29 -3.03 5.60
CA LEU A 48 -0.76 -3.39 4.27
C LEU A 48 -1.89 -2.45 3.84
N LEU A 49 -1.70 -1.78 2.69
CA LEU A 49 -2.74 -1.10 1.96
C LEU A 49 -3.36 -2.08 0.97
N ARG A 50 -4.68 -2.26 1.05
CA ARG A 50 -5.46 -3.11 0.14
C ARG A 50 -6.54 -2.28 -0.52
N LEU A 51 -6.53 -2.27 -1.85
CA LEU A 51 -7.55 -1.63 -2.66
C LEU A 51 -8.22 -2.69 -3.54
N ASP A 52 -9.47 -3.01 -3.23
CA ASP A 52 -10.29 -3.92 -4.04
C ASP A 52 -11.00 -3.12 -5.14
N LEU A 53 -10.77 -3.51 -6.39
CA LEU A 53 -11.39 -2.95 -7.58
C LEU A 53 -12.36 -3.97 -8.20
N PRO A 54 -13.37 -3.51 -8.96
CA PRO A 54 -14.27 -4.39 -9.69
C PRO A 54 -13.52 -5.43 -10.55
N ALA A 55 -14.15 -6.58 -10.75
CA ALA A 55 -13.67 -7.59 -11.68
C ALA A 55 -13.46 -6.98 -13.08
N GLY A 56 -12.34 -7.31 -13.71
CA GLY A 56 -12.00 -6.82 -15.05
C GLY A 56 -11.38 -5.41 -15.09
N THR A 57 -11.28 -4.70 -13.96
CA THR A 57 -10.54 -3.42 -13.94
C THR A 57 -9.07 -3.66 -14.24
N ILE A 58 -8.56 -2.91 -15.22
CA ILE A 58 -7.13 -2.84 -15.56
C ILE A 58 -6.58 -1.56 -14.93
N PRO A 59 -5.68 -1.65 -13.94
CA PRO A 59 -5.00 -0.47 -13.39
C PRO A 59 -4.15 0.19 -14.49
N GLY A 60 -4.29 1.50 -14.64
CA GLY A 60 -3.46 2.35 -15.46
C GLY A 60 -2.29 2.90 -14.64
N ALA A 61 -2.52 3.97 -13.88
CA ALA A 61 -1.52 4.58 -13.02
C ALA A 61 -1.71 4.17 -11.56
N ILE A 62 -0.61 3.86 -10.87
CA ILE A 62 -0.59 3.60 -9.42
C ILE A 62 0.29 4.66 -8.77
N SER A 63 -0.28 5.41 -7.84
CA SER A 63 0.38 6.52 -7.15
C SER A 63 0.46 6.26 -5.66
N TYR A 64 1.58 6.65 -5.07
CA TYR A 64 1.90 6.45 -3.66
C TYR A 64 2.14 7.80 -3.01
N ALA A 65 1.53 8.04 -1.87
CA ALA A 65 1.78 9.24 -1.09
C ALA A 65 1.94 8.88 0.39
N ALA A 66 2.76 9.66 1.09
CA ALA A 66 2.86 9.60 2.53
C ALA A 66 2.68 10.99 3.14
N LEU A 67 2.17 11.03 4.35
CA LEU A 67 1.90 12.24 5.10
C LEU A 67 2.51 12.11 6.49
N ALA A 68 3.37 13.06 6.83
CA ALA A 68 3.79 13.27 8.21
C ALA A 68 2.66 13.90 9.02
N ASP A 69 2.54 13.57 10.30
CA ASP A 69 1.52 14.17 11.18
C ASP A 69 1.63 15.71 11.17
N GLY A 70 0.52 16.39 10.83
CA GLY A 70 0.48 17.85 10.65
C GLY A 70 1.22 18.41 9.42
N GLY A 71 1.78 17.54 8.55
CA GLY A 71 2.51 17.92 7.34
C GLY A 71 1.63 18.07 6.10
N SER A 72 2.26 18.19 4.93
CA SER A 72 1.59 18.09 3.63
C SER A 72 1.85 16.72 3.00
N PRO A 73 0.90 16.15 2.22
CA PRO A 73 1.12 14.89 1.51
C PRO A 73 2.29 15.02 0.55
N ALA A 74 3.21 14.07 0.60
CA ALA A 74 4.35 13.98 -0.30
C ALA A 74 4.22 12.74 -1.18
N ALA A 75 4.51 12.90 -2.48
CA ALA A 75 4.60 11.78 -3.40
C ALA A 75 5.79 10.88 -3.01
N CYS A 76 5.57 9.57 -3.04
CA CYS A 76 6.60 8.58 -2.78
C CYS A 76 6.90 7.75 -4.03
N GLN A 77 8.16 7.37 -4.20
CA GLN A 77 8.56 6.35 -5.16
C GLN A 77 8.83 5.03 -4.43
N PRO A 78 8.25 3.91 -4.86
CA PRO A 78 8.54 2.62 -4.26
C PRO A 78 10.02 2.25 -4.35
N GLY A 79 10.54 1.57 -3.33
CA GLY A 79 11.95 1.22 -3.18
C GLY A 79 12.85 2.37 -2.71
N VAL A 80 12.28 3.55 -2.43
CA VAL A 80 13.01 4.74 -1.99
C VAL A 80 12.33 5.31 -0.73
N ALA A 81 13.10 5.95 0.14
CA ALA A 81 12.56 6.67 1.29
C ALA A 81 11.61 7.79 0.84
N CYS A 82 10.46 7.90 1.50
CA CYS A 82 9.49 8.94 1.25
C CYS A 82 10.02 10.31 1.74
N PRO A 83 9.72 11.40 1.03
CA PRO A 83 10.04 12.76 1.49
C PRO A 83 9.34 13.15 2.80
N ALA A 84 8.24 12.48 3.15
CA ALA A 84 7.53 12.64 4.42
C ALA A 84 8.32 12.16 5.66
N GLY A 85 9.53 11.62 5.47
CA GLY A 85 10.50 11.34 6.54
C GLY A 85 10.26 10.01 7.25
N GLU A 86 11.34 9.24 7.40
CA GLU A 86 11.40 7.97 8.13
C GLU A 86 10.33 6.93 7.76
N CYS A 87 9.83 6.99 6.52
CA CYS A 87 8.86 6.04 5.99
C CYS A 87 9.14 5.72 4.53
N ALA A 88 8.57 4.61 4.03
CA ALA A 88 8.77 4.17 2.65
C ALA A 88 7.64 3.24 2.18
N PHE A 89 7.47 3.18 0.86
CA PHE A 89 6.86 2.04 0.19
C PHE A 89 8.02 1.16 -0.29
N PRO A 90 8.34 0.05 0.38
CA PRO A 90 9.62 -0.61 0.17
C PRO A 90 9.71 -1.37 -1.16
N TRP A 91 8.57 -1.61 -1.83
CA TRP A 91 8.48 -2.23 -3.16
C TRP A 91 7.24 -1.73 -3.91
N PRO A 92 7.21 -1.86 -5.26
CA PRO A 92 6.01 -1.59 -6.05
C PRO A 92 4.81 -2.42 -5.58
N ALA A 93 3.61 -1.91 -5.84
CA ALA A 93 2.38 -2.62 -5.52
C ALA A 93 2.29 -3.97 -6.24
N VAL A 94 1.76 -4.96 -5.52
CA VAL A 94 1.44 -6.28 -6.05
C VAL A 94 0.03 -6.23 -6.61
N LEU A 95 -0.10 -6.48 -7.91
CA LEU A 95 -1.38 -6.57 -8.60
C LEU A 95 -1.84 -8.03 -8.66
N ARG A 96 -3.07 -8.28 -8.22
CA ARG A 96 -3.70 -9.61 -8.31
C ARG A 96 -5.03 -9.51 -9.02
N ARG A 97 -5.22 -10.34 -10.03
CA ARG A 97 -6.46 -10.41 -10.80
C ARG A 97 -7.07 -11.79 -10.62
N THR A 98 -8.35 -11.79 -10.29
CA THR A 98 -9.17 -12.99 -10.18
C THR A 98 -10.43 -12.80 -11.02
N ALA A 99 -11.22 -13.87 -11.17
CA ALA A 99 -12.52 -13.76 -11.81
C ALA A 99 -13.49 -12.83 -11.05
N ALA A 100 -13.30 -12.66 -9.73
CA ALA A 100 -14.20 -11.92 -8.86
C ALA A 100 -13.76 -10.47 -8.60
N ALA A 101 -12.45 -10.18 -8.67
CA ALA A 101 -11.92 -8.85 -8.36
C ALA A 101 -10.50 -8.64 -8.92
N THR A 102 -10.15 -7.37 -9.11
CA THR A 102 -8.76 -6.91 -9.23
C THR A 102 -8.35 -6.29 -7.89
N VAL A 103 -7.29 -6.77 -7.26
CA VAL A 103 -6.80 -6.28 -5.96
C VAL A 103 -5.42 -5.68 -6.13
N VAL A 104 -5.23 -4.47 -5.62
CA VAL A 104 -3.93 -3.79 -5.58
C VAL A 104 -3.46 -3.72 -4.14
N LEU A 105 -2.27 -4.26 -3.89
CA LEU A 105 -1.69 -4.41 -2.57
C LEU A 105 -0.38 -3.64 -2.49
N ALA A 106 -0.22 -2.78 -1.49
CA ALA A 106 1.04 -2.09 -1.25
C ALA A 106 1.42 -2.21 0.23
N ALA A 107 2.69 -2.45 0.50
CA ALA A 107 3.20 -2.35 1.86
C ALA A 107 3.69 -0.91 2.11
N PHE A 108 3.46 -0.41 3.32
CA PHE A 108 4.04 0.83 3.79
C PHE A 108 4.74 0.58 5.12
N GLU A 109 5.94 1.13 5.26
CA GLU A 109 6.70 1.05 6.50
C GLU A 109 7.05 2.43 7.05
N SER A 110 7.09 2.52 8.37
CA SER A 110 7.53 3.70 9.11
C SER A 110 8.46 3.27 10.24
N ARG A 111 9.57 3.99 10.37
CA ARG A 111 10.48 3.94 11.52
C ARG A 111 10.23 5.08 12.49
N SER A 112 9.41 6.06 12.11
CA SER A 112 9.12 7.23 12.91
C SER A 112 8.29 6.88 14.13
N ALA A 113 8.68 7.38 15.30
CA ALA A 113 7.86 7.28 16.51
C ALA A 113 6.56 8.10 16.40
N ALA A 114 6.52 9.11 15.52
CA ALA A 114 5.34 9.92 15.26
C ALA A 114 4.43 9.24 14.21
N PRO A 115 3.12 9.51 14.23
CA PRO A 115 2.21 8.96 13.24
C PRO A 115 2.60 9.32 11.79
N ARG A 116 2.31 8.37 10.89
CA ARG A 116 2.47 8.51 9.45
C ARG A 116 1.24 7.96 8.75
N SER A 117 0.68 8.74 7.82
CA SER A 117 -0.35 8.22 6.91
C SER A 117 0.25 7.85 5.57
N ALA A 118 -0.30 6.83 4.95
CA ALA A 118 0.07 6.38 3.62
C ALA A 118 -1.19 6.24 2.78
N ALA A 119 -1.12 6.71 1.54
CA ALA A 119 -2.19 6.60 0.58
C ALA A 119 -1.71 5.90 -0.69
N LEU A 120 -2.58 5.02 -1.19
CA LEU A 120 -2.44 4.33 -2.46
C LEU A 120 -3.62 4.73 -3.34
N SER A 121 -3.33 5.24 -4.53
CA SER A 121 -4.33 5.61 -5.53
C SER A 121 -4.12 4.82 -6.81
N VAL A 122 -5.21 4.43 -7.44
CA VAL A 122 -5.22 3.72 -8.73
C VAL A 122 -6.15 4.44 -9.69
N GLU A 123 -5.60 4.84 -10.83
CA GLU A 123 -6.36 5.33 -11.97
C GLU A 123 -6.57 4.17 -12.94
N PRO A 124 -7.80 3.91 -13.40
CA PRO A 124 -8.05 2.88 -14.42
C PRO A 124 -7.35 3.22 -15.75
N ALA A 125 -6.94 2.19 -16.47
CA ALA A 125 -6.45 2.35 -17.83
C ALA A 125 -7.57 2.89 -18.75
N PRO A 126 -7.24 3.71 -19.77
CA PRO A 126 -8.21 4.25 -20.72
C PRO A 126 -8.90 3.19 -21.57
#